data_AF-A0A2E3TUM9-F1
#
_entry.id   AF-A0A2E3TUM9-F1
#
_cell.length_a   1.000
_cell.length_b   1.000
_cell.length_c   1.000
_cell.angle_alpha   90.00
_cell.angle_beta   90.00
_cell.angle_gamma   90.00
#
_symmetry.space_group_name_H-M   'P 1'
#
loop_
_entity.id
_entity.type
_entity.pdbx_description
1 polymer ?
#
loop_
_entity_poly.entity_id
_entity_poly.type
_entity_poly.pdbx_seq_one_letter_code
_entity_poly.pdbx_strand_id
1 'polypeptide(L)'
;MADRRHLPVASAGAASDRPSVALCVGKDCRKRCEFAKVRKMLALNCDLVELKCVGLCNGPVVVTDLDANVPDVYSKLRSKSDRRLLRARVSGDSRARKKLADKRVARKSVLNVISRRLQRVA
;
A
#
# COMPACT_ATOMS: atom_id res chain seq x y z
N MET A 1 -47.22 -9.49 -1.43
CA MET A 1 -46.38 -8.79 -0.42
C MET A 1 -44.94 -8.93 -0.89
N ALA A 2 -44.40 -7.86 -1.48
CA ALA A 2 -43.08 -7.87 -2.11
C ALA A 2 -42.08 -7.19 -1.18
N ASP A 3 -41.22 -7.97 -0.53
CA ASP A 3 -40.02 -7.43 0.11
C ASP A 3 -38.81 -7.78 -0.75
N ARG A 4 -38.36 -6.76 -1.47
CA ARG A 4 -37.29 -6.80 -2.46
C ARG A 4 -36.25 -5.83 -1.93
N ARG A 5 -35.00 -6.31 -1.82
CA ARG A 5 -33.71 -5.56 -1.79
C ARG A 5 -33.02 -5.49 -0.42
N HIS A 6 -32.32 -6.57 -0.06
CA HIS A 6 -30.99 -6.40 0.52
C HIS A 6 -30.02 -5.99 -0.59
N LEU A 7 -29.60 -4.72 -0.55
CA LEU A 7 -28.55 -4.20 -1.40
C LEU A 7 -27.20 -4.85 -1.01
N PRO A 8 -26.44 -5.43 -1.96
CA PRO A 8 -25.02 -5.59 -1.77
C PRO A 8 -24.38 -4.20 -1.83
N VAL A 9 -23.61 -3.81 -0.81
CA VAL A 9 -22.75 -2.63 -0.85
C VAL A 9 -21.53 -2.94 -1.74
N ALA A 10 -21.79 -2.99 -3.04
CA ALA A 10 -20.77 -2.83 -4.07
C ALA A 10 -21.13 -1.54 -4.80
N SER A 11 -20.25 -0.55 -4.69
CA SER A 11 -19.88 0.39 -5.76
C SER A 11 -19.26 1.66 -5.18
N ALA A 12 -17.93 1.68 -5.15
CA ALA A 12 -17.18 2.87 -5.54
C ALA A 12 -16.12 2.42 -6.54
N GLY A 13 -16.34 2.77 -7.82
CA GLY A 13 -15.30 2.81 -8.84
C GLY A 13 -15.04 1.50 -9.62
N ALA A 14 -15.75 1.32 -10.73
CA ALA A 14 -15.33 0.42 -11.79
C ALA A 14 -14.11 1.01 -12.51
N ALA A 15 -12.96 0.34 -12.45
CA ALA A 15 -11.87 0.41 -13.44
C ALA A 15 -10.86 -0.70 -13.10
N SER A 16 -10.84 -1.79 -13.88
CA SER A 16 -9.78 -2.82 -13.87
C SER A 16 -9.14 -3.08 -12.49
N ASP A 17 -9.89 -3.77 -11.62
CA ASP A 17 -9.75 -3.89 -10.15
C ASP A 17 -8.39 -4.45 -9.65
N ARG A 18 -7.31 -3.75 -9.92
CA ARG A 18 -6.00 -3.98 -9.31
C ARG A 18 -5.78 -2.85 -8.32
N PRO A 19 -5.65 -3.13 -7.02
CA PRO A 19 -5.42 -2.10 -6.03
C PRO A 19 -4.14 -1.33 -6.37
N SER A 20 -4.22 -0.01 -6.45
CA SER A 20 -3.07 0.86 -6.66
C SER A 20 -2.26 0.95 -5.37
N VAL A 21 -0.98 0.64 -5.48
CA VAL A 21 -0.05 0.61 -4.36
C VAL A 21 1.18 1.42 -4.73
N ALA A 22 1.52 2.40 -3.91
CA ALA A 22 2.73 3.18 -4.14
C ALA A 22 3.93 2.57 -3.43
N LEU A 23 5.09 2.62 -4.07
CA LEU A 23 6.33 2.04 -3.58
C LEU A 23 7.44 3.10 -3.60
N CYS A 24 8.09 3.29 -2.45
CA CYS A 24 9.22 4.20 -2.36
C CYS A 24 10.45 3.62 -3.10
N VAL A 25 10.87 4.29 -4.17
CA VAL A 25 12.03 3.91 -5.00
C VAL A 25 13.29 4.71 -4.66
N GLY A 26 13.42 5.15 -3.40
CA GLY A 26 14.60 5.84 -2.90
C GLY A 26 15.88 5.01 -3.09
N LYS A 27 17.03 5.69 -3.20
CA LYS A 27 18.35 5.08 -3.44
C LYS A 27 18.66 3.95 -2.44
N ASP A 28 18.39 4.18 -1.15
CA ASP A 28 18.56 3.18 -0.09
C ASP A 28 17.55 2.03 -0.16
N CYS A 29 16.33 2.30 -0.62
CA CYS A 29 15.31 1.26 -0.82
C CYS A 29 15.71 0.36 -1.99
N ARG A 30 16.12 0.93 -3.13
CA ARG A 30 16.54 0.19 -4.33
C ARG A 30 17.78 -0.67 -4.11
N LYS A 31 18.71 -0.24 -3.25
CA LYS A 31 19.92 -1.02 -2.93
C LYS A 31 19.62 -2.36 -2.23
N ARG A 32 18.46 -2.53 -1.61
CA ARG A 32 18.12 -3.75 -0.87
C ARG A 32 17.43 -4.77 -1.77
N CYS A 33 17.86 -6.03 -1.70
CA CYS A 33 17.26 -7.14 -2.44
C CYS A 33 15.76 -7.32 -2.14
N GLU A 34 15.32 -6.99 -0.93
CA GLU A 34 13.92 -7.06 -0.51
C GLU A 34 13.02 -6.13 -1.32
N PHE A 35 13.52 -4.99 -1.76
CA PHE A 35 12.76 -4.06 -2.60
C PHE A 35 12.38 -4.70 -3.94
N ALA A 36 13.35 -5.33 -4.62
CA ALA A 36 13.08 -6.01 -5.89
C ALA A 36 12.06 -7.15 -5.73
N LYS A 37 12.10 -7.88 -4.60
CA LYS A 37 11.13 -8.94 -4.28
C LYS A 37 9.74 -8.39 -4.02
N VAL A 38 9.63 -7.31 -3.23
CA VAL A 38 8.36 -6.64 -2.93
C VAL A 38 7.75 -6.05 -4.20
N ARG A 39 8.56 -5.35 -5.00
CA ARG A 39 8.14 -4.78 -6.29
C ARG A 39 7.63 -5.84 -7.25
N LYS A 40 8.39 -6.92 -7.49
CA LYS A 40 7.93 -8.02 -8.37
C LYS A 40 6.62 -8.63 -7.89
N MET A 41 6.47 -8.83 -6.58
CA MET A 41 5.28 -9.45 -6.01
C MET A 41 4.03 -8.55 -6.16
N LEU A 42 4.18 -7.26 -5.91
CA LEU A 42 3.13 -6.26 -6.08
C LEU A 42 2.76 -6.10 -7.56
N ALA A 43 3.74 -6.01 -8.47
CA ALA A 43 3.53 -5.83 -9.91
C ALA A 43 2.66 -6.92 -10.55
N LEU A 44 2.63 -8.12 -9.96
CA LEU A 44 1.84 -9.24 -10.45
C LEU A 44 0.33 -9.08 -10.21
N ASN A 45 -0.06 -8.36 -9.16
CA ASN A 45 -1.46 -8.32 -8.70
C ASN A 45 -2.00 -6.90 -8.50
N CYS A 46 -1.15 -5.88 -8.56
CA CYS A 46 -1.42 -4.51 -8.13
C CYS A 46 -0.82 -3.53 -9.13
N ASP A 47 -1.42 -2.35 -9.24
CA ASP A 47 -0.80 -1.26 -9.98
C ASP A 47 0.25 -0.58 -9.08
N LEU A 48 1.46 -0.39 -9.60
CA LEU A 48 2.61 0.08 -8.80
C LEU A 48 2.96 1.51 -9.15
N VAL A 49 2.75 2.41 -8.20
CA VAL A 49 3.12 3.82 -8.32
C VAL A 49 4.49 4.07 -7.69
N GLU A 50 5.50 4.40 -8.50
CA GLU A 50 6.85 4.66 -7.98
C GLU A 50 6.95 6.05 -7.33
N LEU A 51 7.16 6.11 -6.01
CA LEU A 51 7.35 7.34 -5.26
C LEU A 51 8.83 7.63 -5.01
N LYS A 52 9.22 8.91 -5.13
CA LYS A 52 10.55 9.38 -4.68
C LYS A 52 10.77 9.07 -3.19
N CYS A 53 12.02 9.13 -2.72
CA CYS A 53 12.40 8.84 -1.32
C CYS A 53 11.60 9.64 -0.27
N VAL A 54 10.80 8.98 0.56
CA VAL A 54 9.93 9.60 1.58
C VAL A 54 10.63 9.83 2.94
N GLY A 55 11.95 9.70 2.99
CA GLY A 55 12.73 9.89 4.23
C GLY A 55 12.71 8.69 5.19
N LEU A 56 12.24 7.54 4.73
CA LEU A 56 12.21 6.29 5.49
C LEU A 56 13.20 5.28 4.90
N CYS A 57 14.49 5.44 5.21
CA CYS A 57 15.56 4.57 4.69
C CYS A 57 15.75 3.26 5.49
N ASN A 58 14.81 2.92 6.37
CA ASN A 58 14.90 1.73 7.23
C ASN A 58 14.41 0.42 6.59
N GLY A 59 14.02 0.44 5.31
CA GLY A 59 13.60 -0.72 4.55
C GLY A 59 12.66 -0.33 3.40
N PRO A 60 12.17 -1.30 2.61
CA PRO A 60 11.17 -1.02 1.59
C PRO A 60 9.92 -0.39 2.23
N VAL A 61 9.43 0.67 1.62
CA VAL A 61 8.25 1.43 2.06
C VAL A 61 7.17 1.31 1.01
N VAL A 62 6.00 0.88 1.44
CA VAL A 62 4.82 0.65 0.61
C VAL A 62 3.70 1.52 1.16
N VAL A 63 2.93 2.14 0.29
CA VAL A 63 1.75 2.93 0.62
C VAL A 63 0.56 2.29 -0.06
N THR A 64 -0.46 1.93 0.69
CA THR A 64 -1.72 1.41 0.18
C THR A 64 -2.82 2.45 0.35
N ASP A 65 -3.96 2.22 -0.30
CA ASP A 65 -5.16 3.06 -0.19
C ASP A 65 -4.83 4.51 -0.62
N LEU A 66 -4.23 4.67 -1.81
CA LEU A 66 -3.77 5.96 -2.32
C LEU A 66 -4.90 6.99 -2.49
N ASP A 67 -6.10 6.50 -2.78
CA ASP A 67 -7.34 7.28 -2.92
C ASP A 67 -7.99 7.61 -1.57
N ALA A 68 -7.58 6.95 -0.49
CA ALA A 68 -8.15 7.20 0.82
C ALA A 68 -7.61 8.51 1.41
N ASN A 69 -8.48 9.23 2.15
CA ASN A 69 -8.12 10.45 2.86
C ASN A 69 -6.95 10.25 3.85
N VAL A 70 -6.74 9.01 4.31
CA VAL A 70 -5.59 8.62 5.13
C VAL A 70 -4.88 7.43 4.49
N PRO A 71 -3.78 7.63 3.75
CA PRO A 71 -3.04 6.53 3.14
C PRO A 71 -2.37 5.65 4.20
N ASP A 72 -2.40 4.34 3.98
CA ASP A 72 -1.79 3.35 4.86
C ASP A 72 -0.32 3.14 4.46
N VAL A 73 0.61 3.65 5.27
CA VAL A 73 2.05 3.56 4.99
C VAL A 73 2.69 2.44 5.80
N TYR A 74 3.34 1.50 5.14
CA TYR A 74 4.05 0.38 5.74
C TYR A 74 5.54 0.48 5.45
N SER A 75 6.38 0.34 6.49
CA SER A 75 7.84 0.37 6.36
C SER A 75 8.47 -0.90 6.95
N LYS A 76 9.77 -1.09 6.72
CA LYS A 76 10.55 -2.20 7.30
C LYS A 76 10.04 -3.60 6.88
N LEU A 77 9.51 -3.75 5.66
CA LEU A 77 9.03 -5.03 5.11
C LEU A 77 10.20 -5.94 4.69
N ARG A 78 11.01 -6.38 5.65
CA ARG A 78 12.21 -7.20 5.41
C ARG A 78 11.90 -8.69 5.32
N SER A 79 10.95 -9.17 6.11
CA SER A 79 10.68 -10.61 6.29
C SER A 79 9.73 -11.18 5.23
N LYS A 80 9.84 -12.50 4.97
CA LYS A 80 8.92 -13.22 4.05
C LYS A 80 7.47 -13.15 4.53
N SER A 81 7.25 -13.24 5.84
CA SER A 81 5.93 -13.11 6.46
C SER A 81 5.31 -11.74 6.21
N ASP A 82 6.12 -10.66 6.25
CA ASP A 82 5.65 -9.30 6.01
C ASP A 82 5.17 -9.12 4.58
N ARG A 83 5.90 -9.69 3.62
CA ARG A 83 5.50 -9.69 2.20
C ARG A 83 4.17 -10.43 2.01
N ARG A 84 3.98 -11.56 2.69
CA ARG A 84 2.73 -12.32 2.64
C ARG A 84 1.56 -11.54 3.28
N LEU A 85 1.80 -10.88 4.40
CA LEU A 85 0.79 -10.03 5.05
C LEU A 85 0.46 -8.81 4.20
N LEU A 86 1.46 -8.17 3.58
CA LEU A 86 1.23 -7.06 2.66
C LEU A 86 0.36 -7.51 1.49
N ARG A 87 0.67 -8.68 0.90
CA ARG A 87 -0.18 -9.27 -0.14
C ARG A 87 -1.63 -9.42 0.33
N ALA A 88 -1.82 -10.06 1.49
CA ALA A 88 -3.15 -10.27 2.04
C ALA A 88 -3.89 -8.94 2.27
N ARG A 89 -3.20 -7.92 2.80
CA ARG A 89 -3.77 -6.58 3.03
C ARG A 89 -4.20 -5.91 1.74
N VAL A 90 -3.37 -6.00 0.69
CA VAL A 90 -3.66 -5.43 -0.61
C VAL A 90 -4.80 -6.18 -1.31
N SER A 91 -4.93 -7.49 -1.08
CA SER A 91 -6.08 -8.31 -1.49
C SER A 91 -7.35 -8.09 -0.66
N GLY A 92 -7.38 -7.10 0.26
CA GLY A 92 -8.56 -6.76 1.06
C GLY A 92 -8.68 -7.47 2.42
N ASP A 93 -7.67 -8.23 2.86
CA ASP A 93 -7.71 -8.91 4.15
C ASP A 93 -7.46 -7.94 5.33
N SER A 94 -8.53 -7.64 6.06
CA SER A 94 -8.51 -6.75 7.23
C SER A 94 -7.67 -7.28 8.40
N ARG A 95 -7.43 -8.60 8.50
CA ARG A 95 -6.63 -9.19 9.59
C ARG A 95 -5.14 -8.90 9.38
N ALA A 96 -4.71 -8.84 8.12
CA ALA A 96 -3.36 -8.44 7.78
C ALA A 96 -3.06 -6.99 8.21
N ARG A 97 -4.07 -6.10 8.21
CA ARG A 97 -3.94 -4.72 8.71
C ARG A 97 -3.52 -4.68 10.18
N LYS A 98 -4.14 -5.50 11.03
CA LYS A 98 -3.80 -5.59 12.46
C LYS A 98 -2.37 -6.09 12.67
N LYS A 99 -1.95 -7.12 11.92
CA LYS A 99 -0.58 -7.69 12.02
C LYS A 99 0.50 -6.77 11.47
N LEU A 100 0.16 -5.86 10.55
CA LEU A 100 1.07 -4.86 10.01
C LEU A 100 1.04 -3.53 10.79
N ALA A 101 0.23 -3.41 11.85
CA ALA A 101 0.09 -2.18 12.62
C ALA A 101 1.43 -1.72 13.23
N ASP A 102 2.24 -2.64 13.78
CA ASP A 102 3.59 -2.35 14.28
C ASP A 102 4.55 -1.79 13.22
N LYS A 103 4.28 -2.09 11.94
CA LYS A 103 5.09 -1.68 10.80
C LYS A 103 4.50 -0.48 10.08
N ARG A 104 3.30 -0.07 10.48
CA ARG A 104 2.59 1.08 9.95
C ARG A 104 3.27 2.35 10.44
N VAL A 105 3.63 3.22 9.52
CA VAL A 105 4.18 4.53 9.86
C VAL A 105 3.03 5.52 9.98
N ALA A 106 2.65 5.81 11.22
CA ALA A 106 1.66 6.84 11.53
C ALA A 106 2.30 8.24 11.74
N ARG A 107 3.59 8.42 11.39
CA ARG A 107 4.27 9.71 11.57
C ARG A 107 3.66 10.74 10.61
N LYS A 108 3.04 11.78 11.17
CA LYS A 108 2.37 12.86 10.44
C LYS A 108 3.27 13.54 9.41
N SER A 109 4.55 13.74 9.72
CA SER A 109 5.54 14.30 8.78
C SER A 109 5.72 13.45 7.53
N VAL A 110 5.82 12.14 7.70
CA VAL A 110 5.97 11.19 6.59
C VAL A 110 4.69 11.10 5.77
N LEU A 111 3.54 11.04 6.44
CA LEU A 111 2.24 11.03 5.78
C LEU A 111 2.05 12.30 4.94
N ASN A 112 2.38 13.49 5.47
CA ASN A 112 2.33 14.73 4.69
C ASN A 112 3.24 14.71 3.46
N VAL A 113 4.46 14.17 3.58
CA VAL A 113 5.38 14.03 2.43
C VAL A 113 4.80 13.09 1.39
N ILE A 114 4.17 12.00 1.82
CA ILE A 114 3.55 11.01 0.94
C ILE A 114 2.31 11.59 0.26
N SER A 115 1.38 12.18 1.01
CA SER A 115 0.18 12.83 0.44
C SER A 115 0.54 13.91 -0.57
N ARG A 116 1.53 14.77 -0.26
CA ARG A 116 2.03 15.78 -1.22
C ARG A 116 2.67 15.16 -2.46
N ARG A 117 3.23 13.97 -2.37
CA ARG A 117 3.85 13.29 -3.53
C ARG A 117 2.83 12.50 -4.33
N LEU A 118 1.81 11.93 -3.68
CA LEU A 118 0.69 11.28 -4.35
C LEU A 118 -0.08 12.30 -5.20
N GLN A 119 -0.34 13.50 -4.67
CA GLN A 119 -0.94 14.61 -5.43
C GLN A 119 -0.14 15.09 -6.65
N ARG A 120 1.15 14.70 -6.77
CA ARG A 120 2.00 15.06 -7.92
C ARG A 120 2.13 13.93 -8.94
N VAL A 121 1.61 12.75 -8.62
CA VAL A 121 1.75 11.54 -9.44
C VAL A 121 0.39 11.05 -9.95
N ALA A 122 -0.70 11.34 -9.21
CA ALA A 122 -2.07 11.34 -9.74
C ALA A 122 -2.26 12.53 -10.69
#